data_AF-A0A2H0N1S6-F1
#
_entry.id   AF-A0A2H0N1S6-F1
#
_cell.length_a   1.000
_cell.length_b   1.000
_cell.length_c   1.000
_cell.angle_alpha   90.00
_cell.angle_beta   90.00
_cell.angle_gamma   90.00
#
_symmetry.space_group_name_H-M   'P 1'
#
loop_
_entity.id
_entity.type
_entity.pdbx_description
1 polymer ?
#
loop_
_entity_poly.entity_id
_entity_poly.type
_entity_poly.pdbx_seq_one_letter_code
_entity_poly.pdbx_strand_id
1 'polypeptide(L)'
;MNNNAKTKIGACGICCTTCGLYVKKICSGCNKTKEGVEFLKRINANCPVLECAVKNKIDVCSKGCERFPCNRFKNWPLSKEWLQMYKSRLKGGK
;
A
#
# COMPACT_ATOMS: atom_id res chain seq x y z
N MET A 1 11.26 -5.70 23.55
CA MET A 1 9.98 -5.71 22.78
C MET A 1 9.99 -6.93 21.88
N ASN A 2 9.26 -7.98 22.26
CA ASN A 2 9.10 -9.17 21.42
C ASN A 2 8.18 -8.84 20.24
N ASN A 3 8.76 -8.52 19.08
CA ASN A 3 7.99 -8.33 17.85
C ASN A 3 8.45 -9.36 16.81
N ASN A 4 7.95 -10.59 16.96
CA ASN A 4 8.05 -11.62 15.92
C ASN A 4 7.08 -11.35 14.75
N ALA A 5 6.71 -10.08 14.52
CA ALA A 5 5.92 -9.67 13.37
C ALA A 5 6.86 -9.65 12.17
N LYS A 6 6.84 -10.73 11.39
CA LYS A 6 7.62 -10.88 10.16
C LYS A 6 7.55 -9.59 9.33
N THR A 7 8.71 -9.00 9.05
CA THR A 7 8.85 -7.78 8.24
C THR A 7 8.06 -7.93 6.93
N LYS A 8 7.05 -7.09 6.74
CA LYS A 8 6.13 -7.15 5.60
C LYS A 8 6.30 -5.92 4.74
N ILE A 9 7.02 -6.03 3.63
CA ILE A 9 7.24 -4.92 2.70
C ILE A 9 6.01 -4.75 1.82
N GLY A 10 5.39 -3.56 1.85
CA GLY A 10 4.26 -3.25 0.99
C GLY A 10 4.67 -3.11 -0.48
N ALA A 11 3.70 -3.20 -1.40
CA ALA A 11 3.91 -2.89 -2.81
C ALA A 11 4.40 -1.45 -3.02
N CYS A 12 4.09 -0.60 -2.03
CA CYS A 12 4.54 0.76 -1.85
C CYS A 12 6.01 0.90 -1.40
N GLY A 13 6.72 -0.19 -1.09
CA GLY A 13 8.08 -0.15 -0.55
C GLY A 13 8.19 0.25 0.92
N ILE A 14 7.10 0.73 1.55
CA ILE A 14 7.05 1.00 2.99
C ILE A 14 6.87 -0.33 3.74
N CYS A 15 7.61 -0.51 4.84
CA CYS A 15 7.38 -1.64 5.74
C CYS A 15 6.03 -1.50 6.44
N CYS A 16 5.14 -2.47 6.27
CA CYS A 16 3.80 -2.43 6.86
C CYS A 16 3.86 -2.38 8.38
N THR A 17 4.83 -3.04 9.02
CA THR A 17 4.95 -3.04 10.49
C THR A 17 5.32 -1.66 11.07
N THR A 18 5.78 -0.72 10.24
CA THR A 18 6.03 0.67 10.63
C THR A 18 5.03 1.67 10.01
N CYS A 19 4.13 1.21 9.13
CA CYS A 19 3.13 2.05 8.49
C CYS A 19 2.05 2.49 9.48
N GLY A 20 1.77 3.80 9.55
CA GLY A 20 0.80 4.35 10.51
C GLY A 20 -0.61 3.78 10.37
N LEU A 21 -1.10 3.49 9.16
CA LEU A 21 -2.41 2.85 8.97
C LEU A 21 -2.45 1.41 9.50
N TYR A 22 -1.34 0.67 9.40
CA TYR A 22 -1.25 -0.69 9.91
C TYR A 22 -1.15 -0.70 11.44
N VAL A 23 -0.27 0.15 12.00
CA VAL A 23 -0.11 0.32 13.45
C VAL A 23 -1.43 0.73 14.11
N LYS A 24 -2.24 1.57 13.45
CA LYS A 24 -3.57 1.97 13.91
C LYS A 24 -4.68 0.95 13.62
N LYS A 25 -4.35 -0.23 13.07
CA LYS A 25 -5.31 -1.30 12.68
C LYS A 25 -6.36 -0.88 11.63
N ILE A 26 -6.16 0.22 10.93
CA ILE A 26 -7.01 0.71 9.84
C ILE A 26 -6.73 -0.06 8.52
N CYS A 27 -5.54 -0.65 8.41
CA CYS A 27 -5.13 -1.46 7.27
C CYS A 27 -4.63 -2.82 7.74
N SER A 28 -5.05 -3.91 7.09
CA SER A 28 -4.58 -5.28 7.35
C SER A 28 -3.15 -5.56 6.85
N GLY A 29 -2.50 -4.55 6.25
CA GLY A 29 -1.17 -4.65 5.67
C GLY A 29 -1.21 -5.24 4.26
N CYS A 30 -0.16 -4.98 3.49
CA CYS A 30 -0.16 -5.22 2.05
C CYS A 30 -0.25 -6.71 1.68
N ASN A 31 -1.37 -7.15 1.10
CA ASN A 31 -1.47 -8.45 0.43
C ASN A 31 -1.31 -8.25 -1.08
N LYS A 32 -0.19 -8.66 -1.66
CA LYS A 32 0.20 -8.40 -3.06
C LYS A 32 -0.49 -9.32 -4.06
N THR A 33 -1.78 -9.55 -3.86
CA THR A 33 -2.59 -10.43 -4.69
C THR A 33 -3.85 -9.72 -5.16
N LYS A 34 -4.55 -10.30 -6.14
CA LYS A 34 -5.84 -9.79 -6.61
C LYS A 34 -6.88 -9.78 -5.49
N GLU A 35 -6.89 -10.82 -4.66
CA GLU A 35 -7.79 -10.96 -3.52
C GLU A 35 -7.53 -9.88 -2.48
N GLY A 36 -6.27 -9.47 -2.29
CA GLY A 36 -5.90 -8.35 -1.44
C GLY A 36 -6.48 -7.01 -1.91
N VAL A 37 -6.50 -6.79 -3.22
CA VAL A 37 -7.13 -5.60 -3.84
C VAL A 37 -8.66 -5.66 -3.68
N GLU A 38 -9.28 -6.78 -4.00
CA GLU A 38 -10.74 -6.95 -3.89
C GLU A 38 -11.23 -6.90 -2.44
N PHE A 39 -10.44 -7.39 -1.49
CA PHE A 39 -10.71 -7.21 -0.06
C PHE A 39 -10.81 -5.73 0.32
N LEU A 40 -9.86 -4.90 -0.11
CA LEU A 40 -9.89 -3.47 0.18
C LEU A 40 -11.16 -2.82 -0.40
N LYS A 41 -11.50 -3.13 -1.65
CA LYS A 41 -12.70 -2.58 -2.30
C LYS A 41 -13.98 -2.94 -1.53
N ARG A 42 -14.11 -4.19 -1.05
CA ARG A 42 -15.27 -4.64 -0.28
C ARG A 42 -15.47 -3.88 1.03
N ILE A 43 -14.40 -3.40 1.64
CA ILE A 43 -14.45 -2.57 2.86
C ILE A 43 -14.46 -1.07 2.55
N ASN A 44 -14.83 -0.68 1.32
CA ASN A 44 -14.82 0.70 0.83
C ASN A 44 -13.47 1.41 1.01
N ALA A 45 -12.37 0.67 0.81
CA ALA A 45 -11.00 1.16 0.85
C ALA A 45 -10.28 0.88 -0.47
N ASN A 46 -9.23 1.63 -0.77
CA ASN A 46 -8.40 1.41 -1.98
C ASN A 46 -6.92 1.60 -1.69
N CYS A 47 -6.04 0.99 -2.48
CA CYS A 47 -4.59 1.24 -2.38
C CYS A 47 -4.03 1.37 -3.80
N PRO A 48 -3.80 2.61 -4.28
CA PRO A 48 -3.48 2.83 -5.69
C PRO A 48 -2.16 2.17 -6.11
N VAL A 49 -1.18 2.10 -5.19
CA VAL A 49 0.10 1.43 -5.47
C VAL A 49 -0.04 -0.09 -5.50
N LEU A 50 -0.83 -0.66 -4.58
CA LEU A 50 -1.10 -2.10 -4.57
C LEU A 50 -1.85 -2.53 -5.84
N GLU A 51 -2.91 -1.79 -6.19
CA GLU A 51 -3.67 -2.02 -7.42
C GLU A 51 -2.78 -1.96 -8.66
N CYS A 52 -1.90 -0.96 -8.73
CA CYS A 52 -0.94 -0.83 -9.82
C CYS A 52 0.05 -2.00 -9.84
N ALA A 53 0.59 -2.39 -8.69
CA ALA A 53 1.55 -3.49 -8.59
C ALA A 53 0.94 -4.83 -9.00
N VAL A 54 -0.25 -5.16 -8.49
CA VAL A 54 -0.99 -6.39 -8.83
C VAL A 54 -1.35 -6.42 -10.31
N LYS A 55 -1.83 -5.30 -10.88
CA LYS A 55 -2.15 -5.22 -12.32
C LYS A 55 -0.93 -5.48 -13.20
N ASN A 56 0.24 -4.98 -12.80
CA ASN A 56 1.48 -5.13 -13.55
C ASN A 56 2.28 -6.39 -13.14
N LYS A 57 1.75 -7.22 -12.24
CA LYS A 57 2.43 -8.43 -11.72
C LYS A 57 3.83 -8.15 -11.14
N ILE A 58 3.98 -7.04 -10.44
CA ILE A 58 5.24 -6.62 -9.80
C ILE A 58 5.12 -6.61 -8.28
N ASP A 59 6.24 -6.84 -7.61
CA ASP A 59 6.30 -6.91 -6.14
C ASP A 59 6.48 -5.52 -5.49
N VAL A 60 7.40 -4.71 -6.02
CA VAL A 60 7.70 -3.32 -5.62
C VAL A 60 8.11 -2.56 -6.89
N CYS A 61 7.68 -1.30 -7.04
CA CYS A 61 7.93 -0.52 -8.26
C CYS A 61 9.41 -0.43 -8.64
N SER A 62 10.28 -0.02 -7.72
CA SER A 62 11.72 0.11 -7.97
C SER A 62 12.44 -1.22 -8.24
N LYS A 63 11.81 -2.36 -7.92
CA LYS A 63 12.38 -3.70 -8.12
C LYS A 63 11.97 -4.31 -9.46
N GLY A 64 10.75 -4.07 -9.93
CA GLY A 64 10.19 -4.84 -11.05
C GLY A 64 9.39 -4.04 -12.08
N CYS A 65 9.19 -2.74 -11.91
CA CYS A 65 8.48 -1.94 -12.90
C CYS A 65 9.46 -1.37 -13.93
N GLU A 66 9.34 -1.79 -15.19
CA GLU A 66 10.15 -1.26 -16.30
C GLU A 66 9.94 0.23 -16.57
N ARG A 67 8.80 0.77 -16.12
CA ARG A 67 8.46 2.20 -16.24
C ARG A 67 8.95 3.03 -15.06
N PHE A 68 9.66 2.43 -14.10
CA PHE A 68 10.16 3.15 -12.94
C PHE A 68 11.36 4.03 -13.32
N PRO A 69 11.42 5.31 -12.89
CA PRO A 69 10.40 6.05 -12.15
C PRO A 69 9.25 6.49 -13.07
N CYS A 70 8.01 6.18 -12.69
CA CYS A 70 6.84 6.50 -13.52
C CYS A 70 6.16 7.80 -13.09
N ASN A 71 5.53 8.50 -14.04
CA ASN A 71 4.81 9.75 -13.75
C ASN A 71 3.68 9.57 -12.72
N ARG A 72 3.03 8.40 -12.68
CA ARG A 72 1.89 8.11 -11.79
C ARG A 72 2.23 8.22 -10.30
N PHE A 73 3.46 7.88 -9.91
CA PHE A 73 3.91 7.91 -8.52
C PHE A 73 5.25 8.66 -8.38
N LYS A 74 5.49 9.65 -9.25
CA LYS A 74 6.78 10.38 -9.31
C LYS A 74 7.21 10.97 -7.96
N ASN A 75 6.26 11.39 -7.14
CA ASN A 75 6.51 12.00 -5.83
C ASN A 75 6.37 11.01 -4.66
N TRP A 76 6.42 9.70 -4.92
CA TRP A 76 6.39 8.67 -3.87
C TRP A 76 7.49 8.88 -2.81
N PRO A 77 7.24 8.72 -1.49
CA PRO A 77 6.01 8.26 -0.82
C PRO A 77 4.96 9.34 -0.55
N LEU A 78 5.20 10.60 -0.93
CA LEU A 78 4.29 11.74 -0.74
C LEU A 78 3.51 12.10 -2.01
N SER A 79 3.32 11.13 -2.91
CA SER A 79 2.48 11.29 -4.10
C SER A 79 1.06 11.69 -3.70
N LYS A 80 0.42 12.53 -4.52
CA LYS A 80 -0.93 13.06 -4.28
C LYS A 80 -1.93 11.91 -4.03
N GLU A 81 -1.86 10.86 -4.85
CA GLU A 81 -2.70 9.67 -4.82
C GLU A 81 -2.57 8.93 -3.48
N TRP A 82 -1.34 8.74 -3.02
CA TRP A 82 -1.09 8.07 -1.74
C TRP A 82 -1.56 8.91 -0.56
N LEU A 83 -1.27 10.21 -0.55
CA LEU A 83 -1.69 11.11 0.53
C LEU A 83 -3.22 11.21 0.61
N GLN A 84 -3.91 11.27 -0.52
CA GLN A 84 -5.37 11.33 -0.56
C GLN A 84 -5.98 10.05 0.01
N MET A 85 -5.49 8.88 -0.40
CA MET A 85 -5.89 7.58 0.17
C MET A 85 -5.60 7.51 1.67
N TYR A 86 -4.39 7.91 2.09
CA TYR A 86 -3.97 7.86 3.49
C TYR A 86 -4.86 8.73 4.38
N LYS A 87 -5.08 9.99 3.99
CA LYS A 87 -5.97 10.93 4.70
C LYS A 87 -7.42 10.44 4.73
N SER A 88 -7.92 9.87 3.63
CA SER A 88 -9.28 9.31 3.58
C SER A 88 -9.47 8.19 4.61
N ARG A 89 -8.52 7.24 4.67
CA ARG A 89 -8.56 6.14 5.63
C ARG A 89 -8.44 6.58 7.07
N LEU A 90 -7.69 7.65 7.35
CA LEU A 90 -7.63 8.24 8.69
C LEU A 90 -8.96 8.85 9.15
N LYS A 91 -9.76 9.40 8.22
CA LYS A 91 -11.08 9.98 8.52
C LYS A 91 -12.18 8.92 8.67
N GLY A 92 -12.08 7.83 7.90
CA GLY A 92 -13.06 6.75 7.87
C GLY A 92 -12.90 5.67 8.95
N GLY A 93 -11.79 5.67 9.70
CA GLY A 93 -11.60 4.78 10.84
C GLY A 93 -12.34 5.30 12.08
N LYS A 94 -13.64 5.04 12.16
CA LYS A 94 -14.42 5.02 13.41
C LYS A 94 -14.70 3.58 13.79
#